data_AF-A0A5C3P7A5-F1
#
_entry.id   AF-A0A5C3P7A5-F1
#
_cell.length_a   1.000
_cell.length_b   1.000
_cell.length_c   1.000
_cell.angle_alpha   90.00
_cell.angle_beta   90.00
_cell.angle_gamma   90.00
#
_symmetry.space_group_name_H-M   'P 1'
#
loop_
_entity.id
_entity.type
_entity.pdbx_description
1 polymer ?
#
loop_
_entity_poly.entity_id
_entity_poly.type
_entity_poly.pdbx_seq_one_letter_code
_entity_poly.pdbx_strand_id
1 'polypeptide(L)'
;MRKIEHQVSSGHRDILHELTAVKTQIHALQAAVISSSGAAAAASPLSYGAPIRQQHACPPSEVQYQQHNPLPVRAPATTFAPELLELAPLQPPPPPPREDDPRASLSTSAAISGLPDATIPPQNLMIFDLDGETLRFDKTEVPNPPKADFAHDISRLFREWHSSSLLVISGRGIPIKHWERFYKKRSGIKTHAWKSIRALWGNWKFIVTEREQFASEDAFWAKYSEENGKRMNYQKILDILQDRRKADAKRDAAAALRFFNNDLGQPRAKGYFHYTRTGVDMVCTDMYAIASKWRQLLSEHPDIAQEWELSRGDDDFGG
;
A
#
# COMPACT_ATOMS: atom_id res chain seq x y z
N MET A 1 0.99 -20.07 33.17
CA MET A 1 0.68 -19.01 32.17
C MET A 1 0.61 -19.49 30.73
N ARG A 2 1.43 -20.45 30.25
CA ARG A 2 1.45 -20.89 28.83
C ARG A 2 0.16 -21.54 28.27
N LYS A 3 -0.73 -22.05 29.13
CA LYS A 3 -1.99 -22.71 28.69
C LYS A 3 -3.05 -21.71 28.22
N ILE A 4 -3.02 -20.47 28.74
CA ILE A 4 -3.98 -19.41 28.39
C ILE A 4 -3.63 -18.81 27.03
N GLU A 5 -2.34 -18.62 26.73
CA GLU A 5 -1.88 -18.11 25.42
C GLU A 5 -2.29 -19.04 24.27
N HIS A 6 -2.19 -20.36 24.46
CA HIS A 6 -2.60 -21.33 23.43
C HIS A 6 -4.12 -21.32 23.17
N GLN A 7 -4.95 -21.08 24.20
CA GLN A 7 -6.40 -20.97 24.02
C GLN A 7 -6.78 -19.68 23.26
N VAL A 8 -6.09 -18.57 23.54
CA VAL A 8 -6.33 -17.30 22.83
C VAL A 8 -5.92 -17.39 21.35
N SER A 9 -4.79 -18.04 21.04
CA SER A 9 -4.37 -18.25 19.65
C SER A 9 -5.29 -19.19 18.88
N SER A 10 -5.88 -20.21 19.54
CA SER A 10 -6.84 -21.11 18.91
C SER A 10 -8.12 -20.37 18.52
N GLY A 11 -8.70 -19.61 19.46
CA GLY A 11 -9.93 -18.85 19.17
C GLY A 11 -9.76 -17.80 18.07
N HIS A 12 -8.56 -17.21 17.95
CA HIS A 12 -8.29 -16.25 16.87
C HIS A 12 -8.31 -16.90 15.47
N ARG A 13 -7.86 -18.15 15.33
CA ARG A 13 -7.89 -18.89 14.05
C ARG A 13 -9.32 -19.22 13.64
N ASP A 14 -10.15 -19.64 14.60
CA ASP A 14 -11.55 -19.98 14.34
C ASP A 14 -12.34 -18.75 13.86
N ILE A 15 -12.11 -17.59 14.49
CA ILE A 15 -12.73 -16.32 14.07
C ILE A 15 -12.31 -15.93 12.65
N LEU A 16 -11.04 -16.08 12.28
CA LEU A 16 -10.57 -15.76 10.92
C LEU A 16 -11.16 -16.70 9.86
N HIS A 17 -11.37 -17.97 10.21
CA HIS A 17 -12.00 -18.94 9.32
C HIS A 17 -13.48 -18.57 9.05
N GLU A 18 -14.24 -18.25 10.09
CA GLU A 18 -15.62 -17.79 9.97
C GLU A 18 -15.73 -16.50 9.13
N LEU A 19 -14.83 -15.54 9.34
CA LEU A 19 -14.80 -14.29 8.58
C LEU A 19 -14.54 -14.52 7.08
N THR A 20 -13.71 -15.50 6.75
CA THR A 20 -13.42 -15.88 5.36
C THR A 20 -14.63 -16.58 4.70
N ALA A 21 -15.35 -17.40 5.46
CA ALA A 21 -16.59 -18.05 4.99
C ALA A 21 -17.69 -17.01 4.69
N VAL A 22 -17.90 -16.04 5.59
CA VAL A 22 -18.88 -14.96 5.39
C VAL A 22 -18.51 -14.10 4.18
N LYS A 23 -17.23 -13.75 4.01
CA LYS A 23 -16.77 -12.98 2.85
C LYS A 23 -17.08 -13.70 1.53
N THR A 24 -16.85 -15.02 1.49
CA THR A 24 -17.17 -15.85 0.31
C THR A 24 -18.67 -15.86 0.02
N GLN A 25 -19.53 -15.96 1.05
CA GLN A 25 -20.99 -15.87 0.88
C GLN A 25 -21.43 -14.51 0.33
N ILE A 26 -20.88 -13.40 0.83
CA ILE A 26 -21.20 -12.05 0.33
C ILE A 26 -20.86 -11.92 -1.15
N HIS A 27 -19.70 -12.41 -1.59
CA HIS A 27 -19.33 -12.39 -3.01
C HIS A 27 -20.27 -13.25 -3.87
N ALA A 28 -20.69 -14.42 -3.37
CA ALA A 28 -21.66 -15.26 -4.09
C ALA A 28 -23.03 -14.56 -4.24
N LEU A 29 -23.49 -13.87 -3.20
CA LEU A 29 -24.73 -13.09 -3.25
C LEU A 29 -24.61 -11.89 -4.21
N GLN A 30 -23.49 -11.17 -4.20
CA GLN A 30 -23.24 -10.07 -5.14
C GLN A 30 -23.28 -10.56 -6.60
N ALA A 31 -22.66 -11.72 -6.89
CA ALA A 31 -22.70 -12.32 -8.21
C ALA A 31 -24.14 -12.68 -8.63
N ALA A 32 -24.92 -13.29 -7.72
CA ALA A 32 -26.31 -13.64 -7.98
C ALA A 32 -27.20 -12.42 -8.28
N VAL A 33 -27.02 -11.32 -7.52
CA VAL A 33 -27.76 -10.06 -7.75
C VAL A 33 -27.44 -9.48 -9.13
N ILE A 34 -26.16 -9.45 -9.51
CA ILE A 34 -25.74 -8.95 -10.83
C ILE A 34 -26.34 -9.81 -11.96
N SER A 35 -26.35 -11.14 -11.81
CA SER A 35 -26.96 -12.04 -12.80
C SER A 35 -28.48 -11.89 -12.90
N SER A 36 -29.17 -11.55 -11.82
CA SER A 36 -30.62 -11.37 -11.82
C SER A 36 -31.09 -10.05 -12.44
N SER A 37 -30.23 -9.03 -12.48
CA SER A 37 -30.61 -7.67 -12.90
C SER A 37 -30.46 -7.40 -14.41
N GLY A 38 -30.02 -8.39 -15.20
CA GLY A 38 -29.67 -8.23 -16.62
C GLY A 38 -30.78 -8.50 -17.65
N ALA A 39 -32.02 -8.81 -17.24
CA ALA A 39 -33.04 -9.35 -18.16
C ALA A 39 -34.12 -8.38 -18.67
N ALA A 40 -34.10 -7.08 -18.32
CA ALA A 40 -35.16 -6.16 -18.76
C ALA A 40 -34.65 -4.75 -19.08
N ALA A 41 -34.20 -4.53 -20.31
CA ALA A 41 -34.31 -3.22 -20.98
C ALA A 41 -33.90 -3.33 -22.46
N ALA A 42 -34.88 -3.58 -23.32
CA ALA A 42 -34.81 -3.25 -24.74
C ALA A 42 -35.95 -2.27 -25.04
N ALA A 43 -35.63 -0.99 -25.30
CA ALA A 43 -36.32 -0.10 -26.23
C ALA A 43 -35.80 1.36 -26.13
N SER A 44 -34.95 1.71 -27.10
CA SER A 44 -34.99 2.90 -27.95
C SER A 44 -34.79 4.35 -27.44
N PRO A 45 -34.31 5.25 -28.34
CA PRO A 45 -33.53 6.45 -28.02
C PRO A 45 -34.31 7.75 -28.25
N LEU A 46 -33.80 8.91 -27.78
CA LEU A 46 -33.92 10.22 -28.45
C LEU A 46 -33.09 11.33 -27.75
N SER A 47 -32.28 12.01 -28.56
CA SER A 47 -32.19 13.48 -28.73
C SER A 47 -31.47 14.42 -27.73
N TYR A 48 -30.41 15.05 -28.27
CA TYR A 48 -29.93 16.45 -28.21
C TYR A 48 -29.81 17.25 -26.88
N GLY A 49 -28.59 17.77 -26.65
CA GLY A 49 -28.32 18.92 -25.76
C GLY A 49 -26.84 19.38 -25.81
N ALA A 50 -26.62 20.67 -26.05
CA ALA A 50 -25.39 21.33 -26.52
C ALA A 50 -24.35 21.68 -25.40
N PRO A 51 -23.14 22.21 -25.74
CA PRO A 51 -22.03 22.37 -24.79
C PRO A 51 -21.98 23.76 -24.15
N ILE A 52 -21.73 23.83 -22.83
CA ILE A 52 -21.46 25.08 -22.12
C ILE A 52 -20.00 25.15 -21.63
N ARG A 53 -19.30 26.04 -22.31
CA ARG A 53 -18.15 26.91 -21.97
C ARG A 53 -17.77 27.02 -20.48
N GLN A 54 -16.57 26.55 -20.13
CA GLN A 54 -15.88 26.88 -18.87
C GLN A 54 -15.00 28.13 -19.05
N GLN A 55 -15.12 29.08 -18.12
CA GLN A 55 -14.25 30.24 -18.04
C GLN A 55 -13.94 30.58 -16.57
N HIS A 56 -12.63 30.76 -16.33
CA HIS A 56 -11.95 31.59 -15.34
C HIS A 56 -11.72 31.12 -13.89
N ALA A 57 -10.41 31.12 -13.60
CA ALA A 57 -9.69 30.89 -12.35
C ALA A 57 -9.76 32.06 -11.35
N CYS A 58 -9.53 31.77 -10.06
CA CYS A 58 -8.53 32.46 -9.23
C CYS A 58 -8.22 31.71 -7.90
N PRO A 59 -7.01 31.87 -7.33
CA PRO A 59 -6.46 31.04 -6.24
C PRO A 59 -6.60 31.68 -4.85
N PRO A 60 -6.28 30.95 -3.76
CA PRO A 60 -5.30 31.56 -2.86
C PRO A 60 -4.34 30.60 -2.12
N SER A 61 -3.14 31.17 -1.90
CA SER A 61 -2.24 31.08 -0.74
C SER A 61 -1.58 29.74 -0.40
N GLU A 62 -0.37 29.61 -0.93
CA GLU A 62 0.63 28.60 -0.64
C GLU A 62 1.35 28.91 0.68
N VAL A 63 1.07 28.14 1.73
CA VAL A 63 1.93 28.09 2.93
C VAL A 63 2.94 26.98 2.69
N GLN A 64 4.18 27.36 2.39
CA GLN A 64 5.31 26.46 2.21
C GLN A 64 5.68 25.79 3.54
N TYR A 65 5.48 24.47 3.64
CA TYR A 65 6.18 23.64 4.60
C TYR A 65 7.48 23.17 3.95
N GLN A 66 8.59 23.83 4.29
CA GLN A 66 9.93 23.39 3.90
C GLN A 66 10.26 22.06 4.59
N GLN A 67 10.19 20.97 3.83
CA GLN A 67 10.83 19.72 4.19
C GLN A 67 12.20 19.68 3.51
N HIS A 68 13.23 20.14 4.22
CA HIS A 68 14.61 20.12 3.75
C HIS A 68 15.08 18.68 3.49
N ASN A 69 15.31 18.35 2.22
CA ASN A 69 16.13 17.21 1.81
C ASN A 69 17.44 17.76 1.22
N PRO A 70 18.62 17.46 1.79
CA PRO A 70 19.88 17.85 1.18
C PRO A 70 20.22 16.97 -0.03
N LEU A 71 20.53 17.62 -1.15
CA LEU A 71 21.06 17.00 -2.38
C LEU A 71 22.53 16.63 -2.22
N PRO A 72 23.02 15.53 -2.84
CA PRO A 72 24.42 15.37 -3.15
C PRO A 72 24.72 15.51 -4.66
N VAL A 73 25.55 16.51 -4.95
CA VAL A 73 26.78 16.47 -5.77
C VAL A 73 26.79 15.69 -7.10
N ARG A 74 26.65 16.47 -8.19
CA ARG A 74 27.51 16.58 -9.39
C ARG A 74 28.42 15.38 -9.76
N ALA A 75 28.14 14.76 -10.92
CA ALA A 75 29.08 13.91 -11.66
C ALA A 75 29.44 14.56 -13.02
N PRO A 76 30.67 14.39 -13.53
CA PRO A 76 31.12 14.96 -14.81
C PRO A 76 30.71 14.11 -16.02
N ALA A 77 30.53 14.79 -17.15
CA ALA A 77 30.26 14.20 -18.45
C ALA A 77 31.47 13.43 -18.99
N THR A 78 31.26 12.17 -19.39
CA THR A 78 32.21 11.39 -20.19
C THR A 78 31.62 11.20 -21.58
N THR A 79 32.23 11.89 -22.53
CA THR A 79 32.09 11.72 -23.97
C THR A 79 32.49 10.29 -24.37
N PHE A 80 31.58 9.56 -25.01
CA PHE A 80 31.90 8.30 -25.71
C PHE A 80 31.71 8.50 -27.22
N ALA A 81 32.78 8.22 -27.96
CA ALA A 81 32.81 8.13 -29.41
C ALA A 81 32.19 6.81 -29.89
N PRO A 82 31.66 6.74 -31.13
CA PRO A 82 31.15 5.49 -31.69
C PRO A 82 32.27 4.67 -32.33
N GLU A 83 32.49 3.46 -31.84
CA GLU A 83 33.38 2.47 -32.44
C GLU A 83 32.57 1.56 -33.37
N LEU A 84 32.89 1.64 -34.66
CA LEU A 84 32.39 0.86 -35.77
C LEU A 84 33.17 -0.46 -35.83
N LEU A 85 32.53 -1.61 -35.57
CA LEU A 85 33.08 -2.91 -35.92
C LEU A 85 32.00 -3.86 -36.47
N GLU A 86 32.06 -4.01 -37.80
CA GLU A 86 32.38 -5.26 -38.49
C GLU A 86 31.43 -6.47 -38.37
N LEU A 87 30.71 -6.71 -39.46
CA LEU A 87 29.83 -7.85 -39.73
C LEU A 87 30.63 -9.16 -39.87
N ALA A 88 30.42 -10.10 -38.94
CA ALA A 88 30.89 -11.48 -39.08
C ALA A 88 29.88 -12.36 -39.86
N PRO A 89 30.33 -13.41 -40.57
CA PRO A 89 29.48 -14.24 -41.43
C PRO A 89 28.64 -15.25 -40.63
N LEU A 90 27.40 -15.45 -41.10
CA LEU A 90 26.42 -16.40 -40.57
C LEU A 90 26.88 -17.86 -40.67
N GLN A 91 27.01 -18.56 -39.55
CA GLN A 91 27.05 -20.02 -39.51
C GLN A 91 25.62 -20.60 -39.58
N PRO A 92 25.39 -21.71 -40.31
CA PRO A 92 24.11 -22.40 -40.33
C PRO A 92 23.82 -23.12 -38.99
N PRO A 93 22.55 -23.20 -38.57
CA PRO A 93 22.16 -23.80 -37.30
C PRO A 93 22.32 -25.33 -37.29
N PRO A 94 22.70 -25.94 -36.14
CA PRO A 94 22.74 -27.38 -35.97
C PRO A 94 21.31 -27.99 -35.93
N PRO A 95 21.16 -29.28 -36.31
CA PRO A 95 19.87 -29.97 -36.30
C PRO A 95 19.37 -30.25 -34.87
N PRO A 96 18.03 -30.35 -34.68
CA PRO A 96 17.44 -30.60 -33.36
C PRO A 96 17.68 -32.05 -32.88
N PRO A 97 17.92 -32.28 -31.58
CA PRO A 97 17.93 -33.62 -31.00
C PRO A 97 16.51 -34.20 -30.98
N ARG A 98 16.39 -35.48 -31.33
CA ARG A 98 15.20 -36.29 -31.09
C ARG A 98 15.19 -36.72 -29.62
N GLU A 99 14.09 -36.46 -28.92
CA GLU A 99 13.84 -37.00 -27.59
C GLU A 99 12.50 -37.76 -27.60
N ASP A 100 12.60 -39.08 -27.75
CA ASP A 100 11.64 -40.04 -27.24
C ASP A 100 12.08 -40.39 -25.80
N ASP A 101 11.28 -40.07 -24.78
CA ASP A 101 10.90 -41.02 -23.71
C ASP A 101 10.07 -40.36 -22.58
N PRO A 102 8.95 -40.98 -22.15
CA PRO A 102 8.15 -40.53 -21.03
C PRO A 102 8.61 -41.22 -19.74
N ARG A 103 9.45 -40.56 -18.93
CA ARG A 103 9.78 -41.05 -17.60
C ARG A 103 9.21 -40.13 -16.52
N ALA A 104 8.15 -40.65 -15.89
CA ALA A 104 7.51 -40.15 -14.69
C ALA A 104 8.51 -39.60 -13.68
N SER A 105 8.47 -38.28 -13.47
CA SER A 105 9.18 -37.62 -12.38
C SER A 105 8.19 -37.40 -11.24
N LEU A 106 8.30 -38.27 -10.24
CA LEU A 106 7.67 -38.13 -8.94
C LEU A 106 8.06 -36.77 -8.34
N SER A 107 7.05 -35.94 -8.08
CA SER A 107 7.18 -34.72 -7.31
C SER A 107 7.69 -35.07 -5.91
N THR A 108 9.00 -35.00 -5.74
CA THR A 108 9.65 -35.00 -4.44
C THR A 108 9.41 -33.61 -3.85
N SER A 109 8.38 -33.51 -3.02
CA SER A 109 8.20 -32.37 -2.12
C SER A 109 9.40 -32.35 -1.19
N ALA A 110 10.38 -31.50 -1.52
CA ALA A 110 11.51 -31.22 -0.67
C ALA A 110 10.99 -30.57 0.61
N ALA A 111 10.82 -31.38 1.65
CA ALA A 111 10.85 -30.92 3.02
C ALA A 111 12.17 -30.16 3.18
N ILE A 112 12.09 -28.85 3.31
CA ILE A 112 13.21 -27.99 3.67
C ILE A 112 13.69 -28.50 5.02
N SER A 113 14.77 -29.29 4.99
CA SER A 113 15.43 -29.82 6.16
C SER A 113 15.72 -28.68 7.11
N GLY A 114 15.06 -28.75 8.27
CA GLY A 114 15.38 -27.94 9.41
C GLY A 114 16.88 -28.03 9.68
N LEU A 115 17.53 -26.87 9.70
CA LEU A 115 18.74 -26.72 10.49
C LEU A 115 18.46 -27.36 11.86
N PRO A 116 19.39 -28.16 12.41
CA PRO A 116 19.25 -28.67 13.75
C PRO A 116 18.89 -27.50 14.65
N ASP A 117 17.87 -27.68 15.47
CA ASP A 117 17.38 -26.76 16.49
C ASP A 117 18.53 -26.51 17.48
N ALA A 118 19.52 -25.76 17.02
CA ALA A 118 20.74 -25.44 17.71
C ALA A 118 20.30 -24.49 18.79
N THR A 119 20.06 -25.04 19.97
CA THR A 119 19.61 -24.43 21.23
C THR A 119 19.74 -22.90 21.24
N ILE A 120 18.83 -22.19 20.57
CA ILE A 120 18.88 -20.73 20.51
C ILE A 120 18.65 -20.26 21.94
N PRO A 121 19.55 -19.44 22.52
CA PRO A 121 19.37 -18.97 23.89
C PRO A 121 17.99 -18.32 24.05
N PRO A 122 17.20 -18.63 25.10
CA PRO A 122 15.85 -18.09 25.24
C PRO A 122 15.79 -16.56 25.22
N GLN A 123 16.85 -15.87 25.65
CA GLN A 123 16.95 -14.41 25.57
C GLN A 123 17.07 -13.86 24.13
N ASN A 124 17.52 -14.70 23.19
CA ASN A 124 17.76 -14.35 21.79
C ASN A 124 16.69 -14.89 20.85
N LEU A 125 15.95 -15.92 21.26
CA LEU A 125 14.87 -16.51 20.49
C LEU A 125 13.76 -15.49 20.25
N MET A 126 13.45 -15.26 18.98
CA MET A 126 12.29 -14.48 18.56
C MET A 126 11.36 -15.37 17.73
N ILE A 127 10.07 -15.30 18.02
CA ILE A 127 9.02 -16.06 17.35
C ILE A 127 8.14 -15.08 16.60
N PHE A 128 7.87 -15.35 15.33
CA PHE A 128 7.19 -14.40 14.46
C PHE A 128 6.31 -15.07 13.40
N ASP A 129 5.08 -14.61 13.24
CA ASP A 129 4.16 -15.17 12.23
C ASP A 129 4.30 -14.47 10.86
N LEU A 130 4.99 -15.20 9.97
CA LEU A 130 5.09 -15.20 8.51
C LEU A 130 3.82 -15.55 7.73
N ASP A 131 2.84 -14.66 7.58
CA ASP A 131 1.65 -14.93 6.75
C ASP A 131 0.96 -16.27 7.08
N GLY A 132 0.90 -16.63 8.37
CA GLY A 132 0.34 -17.90 8.86
C GLY A 132 1.38 -18.96 9.19
N GLU A 133 2.66 -18.73 8.91
CA GLU A 133 3.76 -19.62 9.27
C GLU A 133 4.64 -19.02 10.36
N THR A 134 4.79 -19.74 11.47
CA THR A 134 5.62 -19.30 12.59
C THR A 134 7.12 -19.51 12.29
N LEU A 135 7.85 -18.41 12.15
CA LEU A 135 9.30 -18.37 12.03
C LEU A 135 9.95 -18.22 13.42
N ARG A 136 10.93 -19.07 13.72
CA ARG A 136 11.79 -18.99 14.91
C ARG A 136 13.20 -18.66 14.47
N PHE A 137 13.81 -17.65 15.08
CA PHE A 137 15.17 -17.23 14.72
C PHE A 137 15.90 -16.58 15.90
N ASP A 138 17.23 -16.51 15.81
CA ASP A 138 18.06 -15.76 16.75
C ASP A 138 18.11 -14.28 16.34
N LYS A 139 17.68 -13.39 17.25
CA LYS A 139 17.67 -11.94 17.01
C LYS A 139 19.06 -11.36 16.72
N THR A 140 20.13 -12.00 17.16
CA THR A 140 21.51 -11.54 16.95
C THR A 140 22.01 -11.81 15.53
N GLU A 141 21.39 -12.76 14.83
CA GLU A 141 21.74 -13.16 13.46
C GLU A 141 21.05 -12.30 12.40
N VAL A 142 20.11 -11.43 12.78
CA VAL A 142 19.42 -10.57 11.82
C VAL A 142 20.42 -9.61 11.17
N PRO A 143 20.58 -9.63 9.83
CA PRO A 143 21.55 -8.77 9.16
C PRO A 143 21.12 -7.30 9.22
N ASN A 144 22.01 -6.40 8.79
CA ASN A 144 21.61 -5.01 8.58
C ASN A 144 20.61 -4.92 7.41
N PRO A 145 19.72 -3.92 7.39
CA PRO A 145 18.80 -3.74 6.28
C PRO A 145 19.55 -3.67 4.93
N PRO A 146 19.14 -4.47 3.94
CA PRO A 146 19.71 -4.39 2.60
C PRO A 146 19.55 -2.99 2.00
N LYS A 147 20.56 -2.54 1.26
CA LYS A 147 20.49 -1.29 0.47
C LYS A 147 19.71 -1.55 -0.83
N ALA A 148 18.41 -1.80 -0.70
CA ALA A 148 17.53 -1.96 -1.84
C ALA A 148 17.13 -0.59 -2.41
N ASP A 149 17.15 -0.48 -3.74
CA ASP A 149 16.66 0.68 -4.47
C ASP A 149 15.69 0.22 -5.56
N PHE A 150 14.55 0.92 -5.65
CA PHE A 150 13.48 0.65 -6.60
C PHE A 150 13.09 1.90 -7.39
N ALA A 151 13.90 2.97 -7.35
CA ALA A 151 13.62 4.21 -8.06
C ALA A 151 13.45 4.02 -9.57
N HIS A 152 14.12 3.00 -10.13
CA HIS A 152 14.11 2.67 -11.56
C HIS A 152 13.32 1.39 -11.90
N ASP A 153 12.84 0.65 -10.91
CA ASP A 153 12.15 -0.64 -11.12
C ASP A 153 11.06 -0.85 -10.05
N ILE A 154 9.95 -0.14 -10.26
CA ILE A 154 8.75 -0.23 -9.41
C ILE A 154 8.06 -1.60 -9.56
N SER A 155 8.15 -2.22 -10.74
CA SER A 155 7.63 -3.57 -10.98
C SER A 155 8.29 -4.59 -10.05
N ARG A 156 9.62 -4.50 -9.89
CA ARG A 156 10.33 -5.32 -8.91
C ARG A 156 9.91 -5.02 -7.48
N LEU A 157 9.66 -3.76 -7.12
CA LEU A 157 9.13 -3.42 -5.79
C LEU A 157 7.83 -4.19 -5.51
N PHE A 158 6.89 -4.26 -6.46
CA PHE A 158 5.63 -5.00 -6.27
C PHE A 158 5.87 -6.48 -5.95
N ARG A 159 6.81 -7.13 -6.66
CA ARG A 159 7.18 -8.52 -6.40
C ARG A 159 7.84 -8.69 -5.03
N GLU A 160 8.87 -7.89 -4.74
CA GLU A 160 9.65 -7.97 -3.49
C GLU A 160 8.82 -7.58 -2.26
N TRP A 161 7.74 -6.82 -2.44
CA TRP A 161 6.82 -6.48 -1.36
C TRP A 161 6.14 -7.71 -0.76
N HIS A 162 5.72 -8.67 -1.61
CA HIS A 162 5.04 -9.89 -1.21
C HIS A 162 5.98 -11.10 -1.11
N SER A 163 7.06 -11.13 -1.89
CA SER A 163 8.02 -12.24 -1.91
C SER A 163 9.41 -11.69 -2.18
N SER A 164 10.26 -11.65 -1.14
CA SER A 164 11.62 -11.13 -1.25
C SER A 164 12.66 -12.10 -0.70
N SER A 165 13.79 -12.16 -1.40
CA SER A 165 15.03 -12.80 -0.95
C SER A 165 16.10 -11.79 -0.52
N LEU A 166 15.79 -10.49 -0.50
CA LEU A 166 16.74 -9.44 -0.14
C LEU A 166 17.18 -9.53 1.32
N LEU A 167 16.24 -9.88 2.20
CA LEU A 167 16.49 -10.16 3.61
C LEU A 167 16.24 -11.64 3.85
N VAL A 168 17.27 -12.38 4.23
CA VAL A 168 17.16 -13.80 4.57
C VAL A 168 17.44 -13.98 6.05
N ILE A 169 16.54 -14.64 6.77
CA ILE A 169 16.67 -14.97 8.20
C ILE A 169 16.42 -16.47 8.34
N SER A 170 17.38 -17.20 8.93
CA SER A 170 17.32 -18.66 9.08
C SER A 170 16.99 -19.39 7.77
N GLY A 171 17.61 -18.96 6.66
CA GLY A 171 17.39 -19.51 5.32
C GLY A 171 16.09 -19.09 4.64
N ARG A 172 15.23 -18.30 5.29
CA ARG A 172 13.95 -17.85 4.75
C ARG A 172 13.99 -16.40 4.29
N GLY A 173 13.55 -16.16 3.06
CA GLY A 173 13.35 -14.81 2.52
C GLY A 173 12.20 -14.07 3.21
N ILE A 174 12.45 -12.83 3.61
CA ILE A 174 11.52 -11.98 4.35
C ILE A 174 10.99 -10.88 3.43
N PRO A 175 9.69 -10.90 3.06
CA PRO A 175 9.07 -9.86 2.24
C PRO A 175 9.19 -8.46 2.86
N ILE A 176 9.31 -7.44 2.01
CA ILE A 176 9.54 -6.04 2.45
C ILE A 176 8.43 -5.54 3.38
N LYS A 177 7.18 -5.96 3.18
CA LYS A 177 6.04 -5.60 4.03
C LYS A 177 6.26 -5.93 5.52
N HIS A 178 7.11 -6.92 5.84
CA HIS A 178 7.39 -7.37 7.21
C HIS A 178 8.63 -6.74 7.83
N TRP A 179 9.47 -6.01 7.07
CA TRP A 179 10.74 -5.46 7.56
C TRP A 179 10.58 -4.56 8.79
N GLU A 180 9.47 -3.82 8.86
CA GLU A 180 9.18 -2.98 10.02
C GLU A 180 9.11 -3.75 11.34
N ARG A 181 8.73 -5.04 11.31
CA ARG A 181 8.61 -5.84 12.53
C ARG A 181 9.97 -6.31 13.06
N PHE A 182 10.97 -6.44 12.19
CA PHE A 182 12.34 -6.81 12.55
C PHE A 182 13.15 -5.59 13.01
N TYR A 183 13.06 -4.46 12.32
CA TYR A 183 13.97 -3.35 12.57
C TYR A 183 13.44 -2.29 13.56
N LYS A 184 12.13 -2.18 13.80
CA LYS A 184 11.56 -1.18 14.73
C LYS A 184 12.21 -1.33 16.12
N LYS A 185 12.56 -0.20 16.77
CA LYS A 185 13.22 -0.16 18.10
C LYS A 185 12.64 -1.14 19.13
N ARG A 186 11.32 -1.33 19.15
CA ARG A 186 10.62 -2.24 20.07
C ARG A 186 11.03 -3.72 19.93
N SER A 187 11.61 -4.13 18.81
CA SER A 187 12.07 -5.50 18.59
C SER A 187 13.38 -5.79 19.34
N GLY A 188 14.14 -4.76 19.73
CA GLY A 188 15.42 -4.93 20.42
C GLY A 188 16.51 -5.60 19.57
N ILE A 189 16.30 -5.80 18.26
CA ILE A 189 17.21 -6.51 17.36
C ILE A 189 18.41 -5.63 17.00
N LYS A 190 18.15 -4.47 16.39
CA LYS A 190 19.19 -3.49 16.01
C LYS A 190 18.72 -2.07 16.32
N THR A 191 19.49 -1.38 17.15
CA THR A 191 19.30 0.05 17.37
C THR A 191 19.64 0.81 16.10
N HIS A 192 18.87 1.86 15.77
CA HIS A 192 19.07 2.76 14.62
C HIS A 192 18.84 2.18 13.21
N ALA A 193 18.85 0.86 12.99
CA ALA A 193 18.59 0.27 11.67
C ALA A 193 17.26 0.72 11.04
N TRP A 194 16.19 0.83 11.83
CA TRP A 194 14.92 1.35 11.32
C TRP A 194 14.98 2.82 10.90
N LYS A 195 15.82 3.65 11.54
CA LYS A 195 15.91 5.07 11.21
C LYS A 195 16.38 5.28 9.77
N SER A 196 17.28 4.43 9.26
CA SER A 196 17.80 4.56 7.90
C SER A 196 16.80 4.12 6.82
N ILE A 197 15.98 3.10 7.09
CA ILE A 197 15.04 2.56 6.09
C ILE A 197 13.60 3.05 6.23
N ARG A 198 13.21 3.67 7.36
CA ARG A 198 11.81 4.03 7.64
C ARG A 198 11.18 4.91 6.55
N ALA A 199 11.89 5.95 6.11
CA ALA A 199 11.36 6.87 5.11
C ALA A 199 11.13 6.16 3.77
N LEU A 200 12.15 5.41 3.34
CA LEU A 200 12.12 4.63 2.10
C LEU A 200 11.03 3.55 2.12
N TRP A 201 10.95 2.79 3.21
CA TRP A 201 9.90 1.79 3.43
C TRP A 201 8.49 2.42 3.43
N GLY A 202 8.33 3.60 4.02
CA GLY A 202 7.07 4.35 4.00
C GLY A 202 6.64 4.71 2.58
N ASN A 203 7.57 5.18 1.76
CA ASN A 203 7.32 5.49 0.35
C ASN A 203 6.99 4.23 -0.45
N TRP A 204 7.73 3.13 -0.26
CA TRP A 204 7.42 1.84 -0.88
C TRP A 204 6.02 1.36 -0.54
N LYS A 205 5.67 1.37 0.77
CA LYS A 205 4.33 1.00 1.22
C LYS A 205 3.26 1.85 0.52
N PHE A 206 3.52 3.15 0.38
CA PHE A 206 2.54 4.06 -0.21
C PHE A 206 2.26 3.74 -1.68
N ILE A 207 3.29 3.48 -2.48
CA ILE A 207 3.15 3.09 -3.89
C ILE A 207 2.48 1.71 -4.01
N VAL A 208 2.89 0.72 -3.21
CA VAL A 208 2.31 -0.62 -3.29
C VAL A 208 0.83 -0.61 -2.89
N THR A 209 0.46 0.15 -1.85
CA THR A 209 -0.95 0.32 -1.45
C THR A 209 -1.79 0.96 -2.56
N GLU A 210 -1.19 1.87 -3.35
CA GLU A 210 -1.86 2.38 -4.55
C GLU A 210 -2.04 1.28 -5.59
N ARG A 211 -0.98 0.51 -5.90
CA ARG A 211 -1.04 -0.58 -6.88
C ARG A 211 -2.07 -1.64 -6.51
N GLU A 212 -2.23 -1.95 -5.22
CA GLU A 212 -3.22 -2.91 -4.73
C GLU A 212 -4.69 -2.48 -4.97
N GLN A 213 -4.95 -1.21 -5.29
CA GLN A 213 -6.28 -0.74 -5.71
C GLN A 213 -6.61 -1.09 -7.17
N PHE A 214 -5.63 -1.59 -7.94
CA PHE A 214 -5.81 -1.99 -9.33
C PHE A 214 -5.87 -3.51 -9.45
N ALA A 215 -6.68 -4.00 -10.40
CA ALA A 215 -6.81 -5.43 -10.67
C ALA A 215 -5.51 -6.06 -11.20
N SER A 216 -4.70 -5.30 -11.94
CA SER A 216 -3.45 -5.75 -12.53
C SER A 216 -2.39 -4.66 -12.50
N GLU A 217 -1.13 -5.06 -12.69
CA GLU A 217 -0.03 -4.11 -12.83
C GLU A 217 -0.15 -3.28 -14.11
N ASP A 218 -0.67 -3.85 -15.20
CA ASP A 218 -0.90 -3.11 -16.44
C ASP A 218 -1.96 -2.01 -16.26
N ALA A 219 -3.01 -2.26 -15.47
CA ALA A 219 -4.01 -1.24 -15.14
C ALA A 219 -3.41 -0.11 -14.29
N PHE A 220 -2.48 -0.43 -13.39
CA PHE A 220 -1.71 0.58 -12.67
C PHE A 220 -0.87 1.42 -13.64
N TRP A 221 -0.13 0.78 -14.55
CA TRP A 221 0.71 1.50 -15.52
C TRP A 221 -0.09 2.29 -16.55
N ALA A 222 -1.29 1.85 -16.94
CA ALA A 222 -2.17 2.61 -17.80
C ALA A 222 -2.55 3.97 -17.18
N LYS A 223 -2.71 4.03 -15.85
CA LYS A 223 -2.94 5.28 -15.11
C LYS A 223 -1.66 6.08 -14.89
N TYR A 224 -0.55 5.42 -14.61
CA TYR A 224 0.75 6.04 -14.27
C TYR A 224 1.75 6.00 -15.44
N SER A 225 1.27 6.26 -16.65
CA SER A 225 2.11 6.50 -17.84
C SER A 225 1.84 7.90 -18.39
N GLU A 226 2.85 8.48 -19.03
CA GLU A 226 2.74 9.75 -19.75
C GLU A 226 2.02 9.53 -21.10
N GLU A 227 1.62 10.63 -21.75
CA GLU A 227 0.88 10.59 -23.03
C GLU A 227 1.61 9.82 -24.15
N ASN A 228 2.94 9.75 -24.08
CA ASN A 228 3.80 8.98 -25.00
C ASN A 228 3.86 7.47 -24.65
N GLY A 229 3.11 7.00 -23.66
CA GLY A 229 3.13 5.61 -23.18
C GLY A 229 4.31 5.27 -22.26
N LYS A 230 5.18 6.23 -21.94
CA LYS A 230 6.31 6.02 -21.02
C LYS A 230 5.81 5.99 -19.58
N ARG A 231 6.16 4.93 -18.85
CA ARG A 231 5.87 4.80 -17.42
C ARG A 231 6.47 5.97 -16.63
N MET A 232 5.67 6.55 -15.73
CA MET A 232 6.14 7.61 -14.83
C MET A 232 7.22 7.07 -13.88
N ASN A 233 8.19 7.91 -13.53
CA ASN A 233 9.23 7.53 -12.58
C ASN A 233 8.69 7.48 -11.14
N TYR A 234 9.48 6.87 -10.26
CA TYR A 234 9.17 6.69 -8.85
C TYR A 234 8.78 7.98 -8.12
N GLN A 235 9.54 9.06 -8.31
CA GLN A 235 9.29 10.32 -7.62
C GLN A 235 7.98 10.97 -8.10
N LYS A 236 7.74 10.98 -9.41
CA LYS A 236 6.53 11.54 -10.01
C LYS A 236 5.26 10.85 -9.50
N ILE A 237 5.29 9.53 -9.35
CA ILE A 237 4.17 8.78 -8.77
C ILE A 237 3.98 9.16 -7.30
N LEU A 238 5.05 9.27 -6.51
CA LEU A 238 4.94 9.71 -5.12
C LEU A 238 4.34 11.10 -5.00
N ASP A 239 4.77 12.05 -5.82
CA ASP A 239 4.28 13.43 -5.80
C ASP A 239 2.77 13.46 -6.10
N ILE A 240 2.32 12.77 -7.15
CA ILE A 240 0.89 12.63 -7.49
C ILE A 240 0.09 12.06 -6.31
N LEU A 241 0.60 11.02 -5.65
CA LEU A 241 -0.07 10.39 -4.52
C LEU A 241 -0.12 11.30 -3.29
N GLN A 242 0.94 12.06 -3.03
CA GLN A 242 1.00 13.03 -1.94
C GLN A 242 0.04 14.20 -2.19
N ASP A 243 0.01 14.73 -3.40
CA ASP A 243 -0.89 15.80 -3.80
C ASP A 243 -2.36 15.37 -3.69
N ARG A 244 -2.68 14.17 -4.18
CA ARG A 244 -4.03 13.61 -4.02
C ARG A 244 -4.40 13.48 -2.54
N ARG A 245 -3.52 12.93 -1.71
CA ARG A 245 -3.76 12.79 -0.26
C ARG A 245 -3.95 14.15 0.41
N LYS A 246 -3.20 15.18 0.00
CA LYS A 246 -3.35 16.55 0.50
C LYS A 246 -4.70 17.14 0.07
N ALA A 247 -5.09 16.96 -1.18
CA ALA A 247 -6.39 17.42 -1.70
C ALA A 247 -7.56 16.71 -0.99
N ASP A 248 -7.47 15.40 -0.79
CA ASP A 248 -8.46 14.61 -0.04
C ASP A 248 -8.57 15.10 1.41
N ALA A 249 -7.45 15.27 2.10
CA ALA A 249 -7.45 15.78 3.47
C ALA A 249 -8.02 17.20 3.55
N LYS A 250 -7.72 18.06 2.58
CA LYS A 250 -8.30 19.40 2.49
C LYS A 250 -9.81 19.35 2.31
N ARG A 251 -10.30 18.49 1.41
CA ARG A 251 -11.73 18.29 1.17
C ARG A 251 -12.44 17.78 2.41
N ASP A 252 -11.91 16.74 3.05
CA ASP A 252 -12.48 16.13 4.25
C ASP A 252 -12.51 17.12 5.42
N ALA A 253 -11.43 17.87 5.63
CA ALA A 253 -11.37 18.87 6.69
C ALA A 253 -12.35 20.03 6.44
N ALA A 254 -12.46 20.50 5.19
CA ALA A 254 -13.44 21.51 4.82
C ALA A 254 -14.88 21.01 5.00
N ALA A 255 -15.16 19.75 4.62
CA ALA A 255 -16.45 19.11 4.84
C ALA A 255 -16.80 19.03 6.33
N ALA A 256 -15.86 18.59 7.18
CA ALA A 256 -16.06 18.55 8.62
C ALA A 256 -16.34 19.94 9.20
N LEU A 257 -15.51 20.93 8.86
CA LEU A 257 -15.71 22.32 9.30
C LEU A 257 -17.07 22.84 8.86
N ARG A 258 -17.45 22.62 7.60
CA ARG A 258 -18.75 23.03 7.08
C ARG A 258 -19.91 22.38 7.82
N PHE A 259 -19.87 21.07 8.02
CA PHE A 259 -20.93 20.32 8.69
C PHE A 259 -21.14 20.77 10.14
N PHE A 260 -20.06 21.19 10.82
CA PHE A 260 -20.12 21.71 12.19
C PHE A 260 -20.10 23.25 12.27
N ASN A 261 -20.49 23.96 11.20
CA ASN A 261 -20.57 25.43 11.18
C ASN A 261 -19.28 26.14 11.63
N ASN A 262 -18.12 25.60 11.22
CA ASN A 262 -16.76 26.01 11.58
C ASN A 262 -16.39 25.85 13.07
N ASP A 263 -17.17 25.09 13.85
CA ASP A 263 -16.92 24.83 15.26
C ASP A 263 -16.88 23.33 15.56
N LEU A 264 -15.66 22.78 15.55
CA LEU A 264 -15.41 21.36 15.82
C LEU A 264 -15.51 21.00 17.33
N GLY A 265 -15.72 22.00 18.20
CA GLY A 265 -15.83 21.82 19.65
C GLY A 265 -17.25 21.52 20.14
N GLN A 266 -18.23 21.51 19.24
CA GLN A 266 -19.63 21.31 19.61
C GLN A 266 -19.88 19.91 20.19
N PRO A 267 -20.79 19.76 21.15
CA PRO A 267 -21.16 18.46 21.72
C PRO A 267 -21.57 17.41 20.68
N ARG A 268 -22.15 17.86 19.55
CA ARG A 268 -22.53 17.01 18.42
C ARG A 268 -21.35 16.30 17.76
N ALA A 269 -20.15 16.87 17.84
CA ALA A 269 -18.93 16.24 17.34
C ALA A 269 -18.41 15.11 18.25
N LYS A 270 -19.09 14.82 19.37
CA LYS A 270 -18.82 13.71 20.30
C LYS A 270 -17.36 13.69 20.79
N GLY A 271 -16.69 14.85 20.83
CA GLY A 271 -15.29 15.00 21.23
C GLY A 271 -14.26 14.42 20.24
N TYR A 272 -14.64 14.00 19.02
CA TYR A 272 -13.69 13.38 18.07
C TYR A 272 -12.52 14.27 17.69
N PHE A 273 -12.77 15.58 17.62
CA PHE A 273 -11.78 16.59 17.27
C PHE A 273 -11.05 17.15 18.48
N HIS A 274 -11.25 16.60 19.67
CA HIS A 274 -10.50 16.99 20.86
C HIS A 274 -9.29 16.08 21.08
N TYR A 275 -8.23 16.67 21.62
CA TYR A 275 -7.06 15.94 22.09
C TYR A 275 -6.46 16.63 23.31
N THR A 276 -5.93 15.83 24.24
CA THR A 276 -5.26 16.36 25.42
C THR A 276 -3.77 16.52 25.15
N ARG A 277 -3.26 17.74 25.32
CA ARG A 277 -1.83 18.04 25.30
C ARG A 277 -1.45 18.71 26.60
N THR A 278 -0.46 18.15 27.30
CA THR A 278 0.02 18.69 28.59
C THR A 278 -1.10 18.90 29.63
N GLY A 279 -2.10 18.01 29.66
CA GLY A 279 -3.25 18.12 30.56
C GLY A 279 -4.32 19.14 30.16
N VAL A 280 -4.12 19.86 29.05
CA VAL A 280 -5.07 20.82 28.50
C VAL A 280 -5.80 20.17 27.33
N ASP A 281 -7.13 20.28 27.34
CA ASP A 281 -7.97 19.83 26.23
C ASP A 281 -7.95 20.87 25.10
N MET A 282 -7.67 20.42 23.88
CA MET A 282 -7.50 21.27 22.70
C MET A 282 -8.29 20.72 21.52
N VAL A 283 -8.87 21.62 20.71
CA VAL A 283 -9.50 21.25 19.43
C VAL A 283 -8.43 21.10 18.36
N CYS A 284 -8.55 20.06 17.52
CA CYS A 284 -7.70 19.81 16.37
C CYS A 284 -7.81 20.95 15.36
N THR A 285 -6.68 21.57 15.04
CA THR A 285 -6.56 22.61 14.00
C THR A 285 -5.82 22.12 12.75
N ASP A 286 -5.04 21.04 12.88
CA ASP A 286 -4.30 20.45 11.76
C ASP A 286 -5.26 19.77 10.77
N MET A 287 -5.13 20.12 9.49
CA MET A 287 -6.00 19.62 8.42
C MET A 287 -5.99 18.09 8.30
N TYR A 288 -4.82 17.44 8.43
CA TYR A 288 -4.73 15.98 8.34
C TYR A 288 -5.36 15.31 9.55
N ALA A 289 -5.19 15.89 10.75
CA ALA A 289 -5.84 15.41 11.96
C ALA A 289 -7.37 15.51 11.84
N ILE A 290 -7.89 16.67 11.41
CA ILE A 290 -9.33 16.88 11.19
C ILE A 290 -9.86 15.87 10.16
N ALA A 291 -9.23 15.76 8.99
CA ALA A 291 -9.65 14.82 7.95
C ALA A 291 -9.69 13.36 8.43
N SER A 292 -8.69 12.94 9.20
CA SER A 292 -8.64 11.59 9.76
C SER A 292 -9.76 11.37 10.78
N LYS A 293 -10.00 12.34 11.66
CA LYS A 293 -11.08 12.28 12.66
C LYS A 293 -12.47 12.34 12.03
N TRP A 294 -12.63 13.10 10.95
CA TRP A 294 -13.86 13.17 10.18
C TRP A 294 -14.23 11.83 9.56
N ARG A 295 -13.28 11.20 8.86
CA ARG A 295 -13.49 9.84 8.31
C ARG A 295 -13.78 8.81 9.40
N GLN A 296 -13.11 8.92 10.56
CA GLN A 296 -13.36 8.05 11.70
C GLN A 296 -14.79 8.24 12.24
N LEU A 297 -15.21 9.50 12.45
CA LEU A 297 -16.53 9.88 12.93
C LEU A 297 -17.63 9.33 12.02
N LEU A 298 -17.51 9.53 10.70
CA LEU A 298 -18.48 8.99 9.72
C LEU A 298 -18.54 7.46 9.73
N SER A 299 -17.42 6.79 9.96
CA SER A 299 -17.37 5.32 10.02
C SER A 299 -18.01 4.75 11.30
N GLU A 300 -17.89 5.46 12.42
CA GLU A 300 -18.37 4.99 13.73
C GLU A 300 -19.81 5.46 14.05
N HIS A 301 -20.28 6.51 13.37
CA HIS A 301 -21.58 7.14 13.59
C HIS A 301 -22.37 7.28 12.28
N PRO A 302 -23.11 6.22 11.88
CA PRO A 302 -23.86 6.22 10.61
C PRO A 302 -24.98 7.25 10.58
N ASP A 303 -25.49 7.68 11.74
CA ASP A 303 -26.41 8.81 11.91
C ASP A 303 -25.80 10.10 11.35
N ILE A 304 -24.58 10.44 11.77
CA ILE A 304 -23.86 11.62 11.29
C ILE A 304 -23.52 11.48 9.80
N ALA A 305 -23.17 10.27 9.36
CA ALA A 305 -22.88 10.02 7.94
C ALA A 305 -24.09 10.21 7.03
N GLN A 306 -25.27 9.75 7.46
CA GLN A 306 -26.51 9.95 6.72
C GLN A 306 -26.91 11.43 6.67
N GLU A 307 -26.81 12.14 7.79
CA GLU A 307 -27.07 13.60 7.85
C GLU A 307 -26.12 14.38 6.94
N TRP A 308 -24.84 14.01 6.93
CA TRP A 308 -23.86 14.60 6.02
C TRP A 308 -24.24 14.37 4.55
N GLU A 309 -24.63 13.15 4.17
CA GLU A 309 -25.01 12.86 2.79
C GLU A 309 -26.28 13.61 2.37
N LEU A 310 -27.25 13.79 3.27
CA LEU A 310 -28.42 14.64 3.03
C LEU A 310 -28.01 16.10 2.80
N SER A 311 -27.10 16.63 3.63
CA SER A 311 -26.64 18.02 3.50
C SER A 311 -25.88 18.31 2.19
N ARG A 312 -25.35 17.29 1.52
CA ARG A 312 -24.71 17.43 0.20
C ARG A 312 -25.71 17.57 -0.95
N GLY A 313 -26.93 17.04 -0.80
CA GLY A 313 -27.96 17.07 -1.84
C GLY A 313 -28.59 18.45 -2.00
N ASP A 314 -28.63 19.24 -0.93
CA ASP A 314 -29.30 20.56 -0.92
C ASP A 314 -28.49 21.66 -1.63
N ASP A 315 -27.19 21.45 -1.86
CA ASP A 315 -26.33 22.44 -2.52
C ASP A 315 -26.41 22.44 -4.05
N ASP A 316 -26.87 21.35 -4.65
CA ASP A 316 -26.83 21.17 -6.11
C ASP A 316 -28.03 21.83 -6.83
N PHE A 317 -29.00 22.35 -6.08
CA PHE A 317 -30.22 22.99 -6.62
C PHE A 317 -30.23 24.53 -6.54
N GLY A 318 -29.12 25.16 -6.13
CA GLY A 318 -29.04 26.60 -5.85
C GLY A 318 -28.13 27.44 -6.75
N GLY A 319 -27.74 26.95 -7.93
CA GLY A 319 -26.82 27.63 -8.87
C GLY A 319 -27.50 28.15 -10.13
#